data_AF-A0A259CF29-F1
#
_entry.id   AF-A0A259CF29-F1
#
_cell.length_a   1.000
_cell.length_b   1.000
_cell.length_c   1.000
_cell.angle_alpha   90.00
_cell.angle_beta   90.00
_cell.angle_gamma   90.00
#
_symmetry.space_group_name_H-M   'P 1'
#
loop_
_entity.id
_entity.type
_entity.pdbx_description
1 polymer ?
#
loop_
_entity_poly.entity_id
_entity_poly.type
_entity_poly.pdbx_seq_one_letter_code
_entity_poly.pdbx_strand_id
1 'polypeptide(L)'
;METRPAPPPLTGGCLCGAVRYEIIAEPVVSCHCHCSLCRRASGAPFATWTTVPLDGFRWTRGTPARFRSSEKAARDFCSACGTQLTFRLEAQADGGQATLEGRQHRLRPMSAVYVPAGQVHGFSFTPGTQGWVVTMPSEILDEVLSPTEGLGRALSQAAVLRGTPAMRQTMTEIFTEYSGRHFARAHILKAQSALLLGLVARALAANAAPAGLTHGAEQIRH
;
A
#
# COMPACT_ATOMS: atom_id res chain seq x y z
N MET A 1 -30.72 -13.33 -21.86
CA MET A 1 -29.32 -12.93 -21.67
C MET A 1 -28.64 -14.05 -20.90
N GLU A 2 -28.16 -15.07 -21.59
CA GLU A 2 -27.48 -16.21 -20.95
C GLU A 2 -26.13 -15.76 -20.42
N THR A 3 -25.94 -15.85 -19.10
CA THR A 3 -24.64 -15.62 -18.47
C THR A 3 -23.71 -16.76 -18.87
N ARG A 4 -22.70 -16.45 -19.68
CA ARG A 4 -21.63 -17.40 -20.01
C ARG A 4 -21.02 -17.93 -18.70
N PRO A 5 -20.95 -19.25 -18.48
CA PRO A 5 -20.36 -19.81 -17.27
C PRO A 5 -18.92 -19.30 -17.12
N ALA A 6 -18.53 -19.00 -15.88
CA ALA A 6 -17.16 -18.56 -15.60
C ALA A 6 -16.18 -19.63 -16.11
N PRO A 7 -15.07 -19.23 -16.76
CA PRO A 7 -14.08 -20.19 -17.22
C PRO A 7 -13.57 -21.02 -16.03
N PRO A 8 -13.29 -22.32 -16.24
CA PRO A 8 -12.75 -23.16 -15.18
C PRO A 8 -11.41 -22.59 -14.68
N PRO A 9 -11.06 -22.79 -13.40
CA PRO A 9 -9.82 -22.30 -12.84
C PRO A 9 -8.61 -22.79 -13.63
N LEU A 10 -7.64 -21.91 -13.86
CA LEU A 10 -6.41 -22.27 -14.55
C LEU A 10 -5.57 -23.14 -13.62
N THR A 11 -5.05 -24.25 -14.13
CA THR A 11 -4.24 -25.19 -13.33
C THR A 11 -2.83 -25.31 -13.90
N GLY A 12 -1.88 -25.67 -13.03
CA GLY A 12 -0.50 -25.89 -13.43
C GLY A 12 0.28 -26.67 -12.38
N GLY A 13 1.58 -26.85 -12.62
CA GLY A 13 2.45 -27.54 -11.68
C GLY A 13 3.82 -27.89 -12.25
N CYS A 14 4.59 -28.64 -11.45
CA CYS A 14 5.93 -29.06 -11.84
C CYS A 14 5.91 -30.21 -12.85
N LEU A 15 7.06 -30.42 -13.52
CA LEU A 15 7.26 -31.48 -14.51
C LEU A 15 6.89 -32.87 -13.96
N CYS A 16 7.33 -33.20 -12.75
CA CYS A 16 7.17 -34.55 -12.20
C CYS A 16 5.81 -34.87 -11.56
N GLY A 17 4.88 -33.93 -11.45
CA GLY A 17 3.60 -34.22 -10.76
C GLY A 17 3.53 -33.86 -9.27
N ALA A 18 4.67 -33.79 -8.59
CA ALA A 18 4.72 -33.67 -7.13
C ALA A 18 4.06 -32.40 -6.58
N VAL A 19 4.12 -31.29 -7.34
CA VAL A 19 3.51 -30.01 -6.98
C VAL A 19 2.49 -29.59 -8.03
N ARG A 20 1.29 -29.21 -7.58
CA ARG A 20 0.19 -28.67 -8.40
C ARG A 20 -0.40 -27.43 -7.76
N TYR A 21 -0.89 -26.53 -8.59
CA TYR A 21 -1.57 -25.31 -8.16
C TYR A 21 -2.76 -25.01 -9.05
N GLU A 22 -3.62 -24.13 -8.56
CA GLU A 22 -4.67 -23.49 -9.35
C GLU A 22 -4.67 -21.98 -9.14
N ILE A 23 -5.20 -21.30 -10.15
CA ILE A 23 -5.40 -19.87 -10.23
C ILE A 23 -6.89 -19.65 -10.48
N ILE A 24 -7.54 -18.96 -9.54
CA ILE A 24 -8.98 -18.67 -9.54
C ILE A 24 -9.27 -17.18 -9.81
N ALA A 25 -8.24 -16.37 -9.99
CA ALA A 25 -8.34 -14.95 -10.30
C ALA A 25 -7.74 -14.63 -11.68
N GLU A 26 -8.22 -13.54 -12.29
CA GLU A 26 -7.70 -13.06 -13.56
C GLU A 26 -6.23 -12.60 -13.41
N PRO A 27 -5.33 -13.00 -14.33
CA PRO A 27 -4.01 -12.41 -14.49
C PRO A 27 -4.04 -10.87 -14.49
N VAL A 28 -3.22 -10.26 -13.65
CA VAL A 28 -3.07 -8.79 -13.59
C VAL A 28 -2.01 -8.30 -14.57
N VAL A 29 -0.94 -9.08 -14.73
CA VAL A 29 0.20 -8.73 -15.60
C VAL A 29 0.76 -10.00 -16.19
N SER A 30 1.02 -9.99 -17.49
CA SER A 30 1.83 -11.01 -18.18
C SER A 30 3.02 -10.32 -18.85
N CYS A 31 4.25 -10.78 -18.57
CA CYS A 31 5.45 -10.13 -19.08
C CYS A 31 6.59 -11.11 -19.35
N HIS A 32 7.49 -10.69 -20.25
CA HIS A 32 8.80 -11.32 -20.42
C HIS A 32 9.82 -10.58 -19.57
N CYS A 33 10.41 -11.28 -18.60
CA CYS A 33 11.44 -10.72 -17.75
C CYS A 33 12.83 -11.15 -18.22
N HIS A 34 13.66 -10.16 -18.55
CA HIS A 34 15.01 -10.36 -19.08
C HIS A 34 16.11 -10.22 -18.00
N CYS A 35 15.76 -10.05 -16.72
CA CYS A 35 16.77 -9.79 -15.69
C CYS A 35 17.68 -11.01 -15.46
N SER A 36 18.90 -10.77 -14.95
CA SER A 36 19.90 -11.83 -14.73
C SER A 36 19.43 -12.91 -13.75
N LEU A 37 18.55 -12.60 -12.80
CA LEU A 37 17.94 -13.57 -11.90
C LEU A 37 16.95 -14.48 -12.64
N CYS A 38 16.08 -13.91 -13.47
CA CYS A 38 15.11 -14.68 -14.24
C CYS A 38 15.79 -15.58 -15.26
N ARG A 39 16.82 -15.10 -15.98
CA ARG A 39 17.59 -15.93 -16.92
C ARG A 39 18.26 -17.12 -16.24
N ARG A 40 18.89 -16.89 -15.08
CA ARG A 40 19.53 -17.96 -14.29
C ARG A 40 18.52 -18.95 -13.73
N ALA A 41 17.36 -18.47 -13.28
CA ALA A 41 16.32 -19.33 -12.70
C ALA A 41 15.62 -20.19 -13.76
N SER A 42 15.34 -19.65 -14.95
CA SER A 42 14.68 -20.39 -16.03
C SER A 42 15.64 -21.18 -16.92
N GLY A 43 16.94 -20.87 -16.90
CA GLY A 43 17.91 -21.40 -17.87
C GLY A 43 17.67 -20.92 -19.30
N ALA A 44 16.96 -19.80 -19.48
CA ALA A 44 16.54 -19.29 -20.78
C ALA A 44 16.87 -17.79 -20.96
N PRO A 45 16.86 -17.24 -22.20
CA PRO A 45 17.15 -15.81 -22.45
C PRO A 45 16.20 -14.85 -21.74
N PHE A 46 15.00 -15.31 -21.39
CA PHE A 46 14.01 -14.62 -20.58
C PHE A 46 13.15 -15.63 -19.83
N ALA A 47 12.33 -15.15 -18.90
CA ALA A 47 11.26 -15.92 -18.29
C ALA A 47 9.92 -15.22 -18.55
N THR A 48 8.93 -15.96 -19.02
CA THR A 48 7.55 -15.48 -19.11
C THR A 48 6.86 -15.68 -17.78
N TRP A 49 6.32 -14.61 -17.23
CA TRP A 49 5.60 -14.64 -15.96
C TRP A 49 4.20 -14.08 -16.13
N THR A 50 3.28 -14.64 -15.35
CA THR A 50 1.96 -14.10 -15.13
C THR A 50 1.76 -13.84 -13.63
N THR A 51 1.35 -12.63 -13.29
CA THR A 51 1.10 -12.18 -11.92
C THR A 51 -0.39 -12.26 -11.63
N VAL A 52 -0.74 -12.83 -10.48
CA VAL A 52 -2.11 -12.96 -9.99
C VAL A 52 -2.18 -12.45 -8.54
N PRO A 53 -3.35 -11.98 -8.08
CA PRO A 53 -3.56 -11.67 -6.67
C PRO A 53 -3.27 -12.90 -5.79
N LEU A 54 -2.78 -12.65 -4.58
CA LEU A 54 -2.35 -13.74 -3.69
C LEU A 54 -3.53 -14.63 -3.23
N ASP A 55 -4.69 -14.03 -3.00
CA ASP A 55 -5.96 -14.70 -2.72
C ASP A 55 -6.53 -15.45 -3.93
N GLY A 56 -6.03 -15.14 -5.13
CA GLY A 56 -6.35 -15.79 -6.39
C GLY A 56 -5.53 -17.04 -6.72
N PHE A 57 -4.60 -17.46 -5.86
CA PHE A 57 -3.69 -18.58 -6.10
C PHE A 57 -3.66 -19.55 -4.91
N ARG A 58 -3.68 -20.86 -5.19
CA ARG A 58 -3.44 -21.88 -4.14
C ARG A 58 -2.70 -23.11 -4.65
N TRP A 59 -1.89 -23.70 -3.77
CA TRP A 59 -1.33 -25.04 -3.98
C TRP A 59 -2.44 -26.08 -3.77
N THR A 60 -2.58 -27.00 -4.71
CA THR A 60 -3.58 -28.08 -4.68
C THR A 60 -2.96 -29.44 -4.38
N ARG A 61 -1.64 -29.57 -4.57
CA ARG A 61 -0.86 -30.77 -4.23
C ARG A 61 0.59 -30.40 -3.93
N GLY A 62 1.17 -31.07 -2.95
CA GLY A 62 2.57 -30.94 -2.58
C GLY A 62 2.91 -29.59 -1.97
N THR A 63 4.13 -29.46 -1.47
CA THR A 63 4.68 -28.21 -0.95
C THR A 63 5.99 -27.94 -1.66
N PRO A 64 6.12 -26.81 -2.37
CA PRO A 64 7.37 -26.49 -3.04
C PRO A 64 8.45 -26.15 -2.02
N ALA A 65 9.71 -26.36 -2.42
CA ALA A 65 10.83 -25.77 -1.73
C ALA A 65 10.91 -24.28 -2.08
N ARG A 66 11.42 -23.47 -1.15
CA ARG A 66 11.55 -22.02 -1.31
C ARG A 66 13.00 -21.60 -1.15
N PHE A 67 13.45 -20.70 -2.01
CA PHE A 67 14.73 -20.02 -1.88
C PHE A 67 14.58 -18.51 -2.05
N ARG A 68 15.23 -17.74 -1.17
CA ARG A 68 15.24 -16.27 -1.24
C ARG A 68 16.21 -15.81 -2.34
N SER A 69 15.66 -15.39 -3.47
CA SER A 69 16.43 -14.99 -4.66
C SER A 69 16.97 -13.56 -4.62
N SER A 70 16.43 -12.72 -3.75
CA SER A 70 16.93 -11.38 -3.41
C SER A 70 16.36 -10.94 -2.06
N GLU A 71 16.76 -9.77 -1.55
CA GLU A 71 16.11 -9.16 -0.37
C GLU A 71 14.59 -9.01 -0.51
N LYS A 72 14.08 -8.86 -1.73
CA LYS A 72 12.68 -8.52 -2.01
C LYS A 72 11.89 -9.67 -2.60
N ALA A 73 12.50 -10.81 -2.91
CA ALA A 73 11.82 -11.87 -3.63
C ALA A 73 12.29 -13.28 -3.26
N ALA A 74 11.32 -14.15 -3.00
CA ALA A 74 11.54 -15.59 -2.89
C ALA A 74 10.95 -16.33 -4.10
N ARG A 75 11.55 -17.47 -4.42
CA ARG A 75 11.14 -18.34 -5.52
C ARG A 75 10.77 -19.71 -4.98
N ASP A 76 9.65 -20.24 -5.46
CA ASP A 76 9.16 -21.56 -5.15
C ASP A 76 9.48 -22.52 -6.30
N PHE A 77 10.03 -23.69 -5.98
CA PHE A 77 10.41 -24.71 -6.96
C PHE A 77 10.14 -26.13 -6.44
N CYS A 78 10.01 -27.07 -7.36
CA CYS A 78 9.86 -28.48 -6.98
C CYS A 78 11.21 -29.06 -6.56
N SER A 79 11.33 -29.53 -5.31
CA SER A 79 12.55 -30.19 -4.83
C SER A 79 12.86 -31.50 -5.56
N ALA A 80 11.84 -32.17 -6.11
CA ALA A 80 12.01 -33.46 -6.79
C ALA A 80 12.50 -33.33 -8.24
N CYS A 81 12.14 -32.26 -8.96
CA CYS A 81 12.49 -32.11 -10.39
C CYS A 81 13.04 -30.74 -10.79
N GLY A 82 13.26 -29.83 -9.84
CA GLY A 82 13.86 -28.51 -10.07
C GLY A 82 12.96 -27.48 -10.78
N THR A 83 11.75 -27.85 -11.24
CA THR A 83 10.85 -26.93 -11.95
C THR A 83 10.57 -25.70 -11.10
N GLN A 84 10.86 -24.51 -11.63
CA GLN A 84 10.45 -23.23 -11.05
C GLN A 84 8.93 -23.07 -11.19
N LEU A 85 8.26 -22.66 -10.12
CA LEU A 85 6.79 -22.59 -10.08
C LEU A 85 6.30 -21.16 -9.93
N THR A 86 6.79 -20.44 -8.91
CA THR A 86 6.40 -19.06 -8.67
C THR A 86 7.58 -18.24 -8.19
N PHE A 87 7.47 -16.92 -8.27
CA PHE A 87 8.23 -16.03 -7.42
C PHE A 87 7.27 -15.08 -6.73
N ARG A 88 7.55 -14.75 -5.48
CA ARG A 88 6.77 -13.82 -4.67
C ARG A 88 7.67 -12.68 -4.27
N LEU A 89 7.20 -11.46 -4.49
CA LEU A 89 7.77 -10.30 -3.81
C LEU A 89 7.46 -10.46 -2.33
N GLU A 90 8.48 -10.75 -1.53
CA GLU A 90 8.34 -10.73 -0.08
C GLU A 90 8.26 -9.27 0.33
N ALA A 91 7.21 -8.90 1.06
CA ALA A 91 7.20 -7.61 1.72
C ALA A 91 8.49 -7.53 2.56
N GLN A 92 9.30 -6.49 2.34
CA GLN A 92 10.30 -6.13 3.34
C GLN A 92 9.57 -5.94 4.66
N ALA A 93 10.26 -6.12 5.79
CA ALA A 93 9.74 -5.62 7.05
C ALA A 93 9.74 -4.07 6.97
N ASP A 94 8.73 -3.53 6.32
CA ASP A 94 8.53 -2.11 6.14
C ASP A 94 7.67 -1.59 7.29
N GLY A 95 8.11 -0.46 7.85
CA GLY A 95 7.46 0.13 9.00
C GLY A 95 8.45 0.58 10.05
N GLY A 96 7.97 0.62 11.29
CA GLY A 96 8.72 1.23 12.37
C GLY A 96 7.87 1.43 13.60
N GLN A 97 8.28 2.41 14.40
CA GLN A 97 7.60 2.80 15.61
C GLN A 97 7.57 4.32 15.69
N ALA A 98 6.40 4.88 15.97
CA ALA A 98 6.26 6.26 16.41
C ALA A 98 6.05 6.28 17.93
N THR A 99 6.68 7.20 18.62
CA THR A 99 6.37 7.53 20.01
C THR A 99 5.70 8.89 19.99
N LEU A 100 4.49 9.00 20.51
CA LEU A 100 3.70 10.23 20.57
C LEU A 100 3.29 10.46 22.02
N GLU A 101 3.71 11.57 22.63
CA GLU A 101 3.45 11.87 24.06
C GLU A 101 3.77 10.68 24.99
N GLY A 102 4.92 10.03 24.75
CA GLY A 102 5.38 8.86 25.51
C GLY A 102 4.70 7.53 25.16
N ARG A 103 3.64 7.52 24.33
CA ARG A 103 2.98 6.28 23.89
C ARG A 103 3.60 5.74 22.61
N GLN A 104 3.93 4.46 22.60
CA GLN A 104 4.47 3.78 21.42
C GLN A 104 3.37 3.26 20.48
N HIS A 105 3.58 3.47 19.19
CA HIS A 105 2.69 3.11 18.10
C HIS A 105 3.47 2.35 17.03
N ARG A 106 3.01 1.14 16.70
CA ARG A 106 3.60 0.37 15.59
C ARG A 106 3.17 0.97 14.25
N LEU A 107 4.15 1.24 13.39
CA LEU A 107 3.94 1.67 12.01
C LEU A 107 4.06 0.45 11.08
N ARG A 108 3.06 0.28 10.24
CA ARG A 108 3.00 -0.70 9.14
C ARG A 108 2.93 0.05 7.81
N PRO A 109 3.03 -0.62 6.66
CA PRO A 109 2.78 0.02 5.37
C PRO A 109 1.44 0.72 5.36
N MET A 110 1.39 1.88 4.70
CA MET A 110 0.20 2.74 4.72
C MET A 110 -0.17 3.24 6.13
N SER A 111 0.78 3.42 7.03
CA SER A 111 0.54 4.26 8.21
C SER A 111 0.73 5.73 7.83
N ALA A 112 -0.20 6.59 8.24
CA ALA A 112 -0.03 8.03 8.25
C ALA A 112 0.07 8.49 9.70
N VAL A 113 1.02 9.37 9.98
CA VAL A 113 1.20 9.97 11.30
C VAL A 113 0.97 11.45 11.18
N TYR A 114 -0.01 11.96 11.91
CA TYR A 114 -0.24 13.39 12.06
C TYR A 114 0.33 13.85 13.39
N VAL A 115 1.07 14.96 13.37
CA VAL A 115 1.66 15.56 14.57
C VAL A 115 1.41 17.07 14.52
N PRO A 116 0.58 17.62 15.43
CA PRO A 116 0.41 19.06 15.54
C PRO A 116 1.64 19.72 16.17
N ALA A 117 1.77 21.02 15.99
CA ALA A 117 2.85 21.79 16.60
C ALA A 117 2.84 21.67 18.13
N GLY A 118 4.02 21.61 18.73
CA GLY A 118 4.20 21.55 20.18
C GLY A 118 4.07 20.16 20.82
N GLN A 119 3.77 19.10 20.07
CA GLN A 119 3.72 17.75 20.61
C GLN A 119 5.07 17.02 20.55
N VAL A 120 5.41 16.31 21.62
CA VAL A 120 6.63 15.51 21.76
C VAL A 120 6.46 14.20 21.01
N HIS A 121 7.38 13.95 20.08
CA HIS A 121 7.34 12.77 19.23
C HIS A 121 8.73 12.24 18.89
N GLY A 122 8.78 10.96 18.53
CA GLY A 122 10.00 10.29 18.06
C GLY A 122 9.67 9.16 17.08
N PHE A 123 10.60 8.86 16.18
CA PHE A 123 10.42 7.82 15.17
C PHE A 123 11.63 6.90 15.10
N SER A 124 11.36 5.60 14.97
CA SER A 124 12.36 4.58 14.66
C SER A 124 11.84 3.75 13.49
N PHE A 125 12.67 3.51 12.48
CA PHE A 125 12.26 2.79 11.26
C PHE A 125 13.16 1.60 11.01
N THR A 126 12.56 0.51 10.52
CA THR A 126 13.34 -0.62 10.01
C THR A 126 14.16 -0.15 8.80
N PRO A 127 15.43 -0.54 8.66
CA PRO A 127 16.24 -0.20 7.50
C PRO A 127 15.53 -0.55 6.18
N GLY A 128 15.52 0.41 5.25
CA GLY A 128 14.83 0.28 3.96
C GLY A 128 13.38 0.75 3.94
N THR A 129 12.77 1.06 5.11
CA THR A 129 11.43 1.66 5.16
C THR A 129 11.38 2.95 4.35
N GLN A 130 10.44 3.02 3.41
CA GLN A 130 10.21 4.20 2.59
C GLN A 130 8.99 4.96 3.12
N GLY A 131 9.06 6.28 3.06
CA GLY A 131 7.97 7.15 3.47
C GLY A 131 8.23 8.57 3.02
N TRP A 132 7.22 9.40 3.20
CA TRP A 132 7.27 10.82 2.88
C TRP A 132 6.93 11.64 4.11
N VAL A 133 7.57 12.79 4.25
CA VAL A 133 7.33 13.74 5.34
C VAL A 133 7.02 15.09 4.72
N VAL A 134 5.83 15.61 5.00
CA VAL A 134 5.44 16.98 4.65
C VAL A 134 5.39 17.78 5.95
N THR A 135 6.13 18.90 5.98
CA THR A 135 6.02 19.88 7.05
C THR A 135 5.19 21.04 6.56
N MET A 136 4.20 21.44 7.35
CA MET A 136 3.27 22.51 7.02
C MET A 136 3.72 23.85 7.64
N PRO A 137 3.85 24.92 6.84
CA PRO A 137 3.94 26.28 7.36
C PRO A 137 2.69 26.63 8.18
N SER A 138 2.87 27.43 9.24
CA SER A 138 1.77 27.88 10.11
C SER A 138 0.71 28.66 9.35
N GLU A 139 1.08 29.46 8.34
CA GLU A 139 0.15 30.23 7.51
C GLU A 139 -0.89 29.34 6.80
N ILE A 140 -0.50 28.16 6.30
CA ILE A 140 -1.43 27.22 5.67
C ILE A 140 -2.30 26.58 6.74
N LEU A 141 -1.73 26.30 7.91
CA LEU A 141 -2.47 25.74 9.03
C LEU A 141 -3.55 26.73 9.50
N ASP A 142 -3.24 28.02 9.63
CA ASP A 142 -4.18 29.05 10.05
C ASP A 142 -5.34 29.22 9.06
N GLU A 143 -5.06 29.15 7.75
CA GLU A 143 -6.08 29.22 6.70
C GLU A 143 -6.98 27.98 6.69
N VAL A 144 -6.41 26.77 6.85
CA VAL A 144 -7.17 25.51 6.82
C VAL A 144 -7.90 25.23 8.12
N LEU A 145 -7.36 25.64 9.27
CA LEU A 145 -7.97 25.45 10.59
C LEU A 145 -9.04 26.50 10.91
N SER A 146 -9.53 27.24 9.91
CA SER A 146 -10.64 28.16 10.06
C SER A 146 -11.80 27.52 10.86
N PRO A 147 -12.43 28.24 11.82
CA PRO A 147 -13.31 27.63 12.83
C PRO A 147 -14.55 26.90 12.30
N THR A 148 -14.93 27.11 11.05
CA THR A 148 -16.25 26.77 10.50
C THR A 148 -16.55 25.27 10.36
N GLU A 149 -15.53 24.41 10.29
CA GLU A 149 -15.73 22.96 10.07
C GLU A 149 -15.19 22.06 11.21
N GLY A 150 -14.74 22.64 12.33
CA GLY A 150 -14.23 21.85 13.47
C GLY A 150 -12.90 21.12 13.20
N LEU A 151 -12.22 21.44 12.10
CA LEU A 151 -10.90 20.91 11.71
C LEU A 151 -9.87 21.04 12.83
N GLY A 152 -9.83 22.20 13.50
CA GLY A 152 -8.92 22.45 14.62
C GLY A 152 -9.08 21.46 15.77
N ARG A 153 -10.30 20.99 16.05
CA ARG A 153 -10.54 19.96 17.08
C ARG A 153 -9.99 18.60 16.63
N ALA A 154 -10.30 18.19 15.39
CA ALA A 154 -9.84 16.91 14.85
C ALA A 154 -8.30 16.84 14.76
N LEU A 155 -7.66 17.97 14.53
CA LEU A 155 -6.21 18.11 14.35
C LEU A 155 -5.48 18.63 15.60
N SER A 156 -6.14 18.60 16.76
CA SER A 156 -5.54 19.09 18.02
C SER A 156 -4.57 18.10 18.67
N GLN A 157 -4.60 16.82 18.26
CA GLN A 157 -3.78 15.76 18.87
C GLN A 157 -3.04 14.94 17.82
N ALA A 158 -1.81 14.51 18.14
CA ALA A 158 -1.09 13.57 17.29
C ALA A 158 -1.81 12.23 17.25
N ALA A 159 -1.73 11.61 16.08
CA ALA A 159 -2.40 10.35 15.83
C ALA A 159 -1.65 9.52 14.80
N VAL A 160 -1.68 8.21 15.00
CA VAL A 160 -1.34 7.23 13.96
C VAL A 160 -2.63 6.67 13.39
N LEU A 161 -2.80 6.82 12.08
CA LEU A 161 -3.98 6.38 11.34
C LEU A 161 -3.56 5.52 10.14
N ARG A 162 -4.53 4.79 9.59
CA ARG A 162 -4.33 4.10 8.31
C ARG A 162 -4.43 5.13 7.18
N GLY A 163 -3.36 5.27 6.41
CA GLY A 163 -3.34 6.06 5.19
C GLY A 163 -4.34 5.53 4.17
N THR A 164 -4.96 6.45 3.44
CA THR A 164 -5.91 6.13 2.37
C THR A 164 -5.25 6.23 0.99
N PRO A 165 -5.82 5.62 -0.05
CA PRO A 165 -5.34 5.81 -1.43
C PRO A 165 -5.29 7.28 -1.84
N ALA A 166 -6.29 8.08 -1.43
CA ALA A 166 -6.32 9.52 -1.68
C ALA A 166 -5.13 10.25 -1.04
N MET A 167 -4.82 9.96 0.24
CA MET A 167 -3.63 10.54 0.90
C MET A 167 -2.34 10.15 0.18
N ARG A 168 -2.17 8.87 -0.20
CA ARG A 168 -0.99 8.41 -0.94
C ARG A 168 -0.84 9.15 -2.27
N GLN A 169 -1.95 9.32 -2.99
CA GLN A 169 -1.97 10.03 -4.26
C GLN A 169 -1.56 11.49 -4.07
N THR A 170 -2.18 12.21 -3.14
CA THR A 170 -1.84 13.60 -2.83
C THR A 170 -0.37 13.75 -2.39
N MET A 171 0.15 12.83 -1.57
CA MET A 171 1.58 12.82 -1.19
C MET A 171 2.49 12.63 -2.41
N THR A 172 2.11 11.76 -3.33
CA THR A 172 2.88 11.51 -4.56
C THR A 172 2.91 12.77 -5.42
N GLU A 173 1.78 13.45 -5.55
CA GLU A 173 1.66 14.71 -6.29
C GLU A 173 2.47 15.84 -5.66
N ILE A 174 2.41 16.01 -4.33
CA ILE A 174 3.22 16.99 -3.58
C ILE A 174 4.71 16.77 -3.86
N PHE A 175 5.20 15.53 -3.75
CA PHE A 175 6.62 15.24 -3.95
C PHE A 175 7.06 15.36 -5.41
N THR A 176 6.17 15.02 -6.35
CA THR A 176 6.41 15.23 -7.79
C THR A 176 6.53 16.72 -8.08
N GLU A 177 5.57 17.53 -7.63
CA GLU A 177 5.59 18.98 -7.82
C GLU A 177 6.76 19.64 -7.09
N TYR A 178 7.12 19.15 -5.90
CA TYR A 178 8.28 19.62 -5.15
C TYR A 178 9.61 19.33 -5.87
N SER A 179 9.72 18.19 -6.55
CA SER A 179 10.92 17.86 -7.33
C SER A 179 11.07 18.73 -8.59
N GLY A 180 9.97 19.31 -9.07
CA GLY A 180 9.92 20.15 -10.25
C GLY A 180 10.32 21.62 -10.04
N ARG A 181 10.38 22.36 -11.14
CA ARG A 181 10.56 23.82 -11.18
C ARG A 181 9.50 24.49 -12.07
N HIS A 182 8.26 24.06 -11.90
CA HIS A 182 7.14 24.57 -12.68
C HIS A 182 6.72 25.98 -12.21
N PHE A 183 6.09 26.75 -13.11
CA PHE A 183 5.45 28.01 -12.76
C PHE A 183 4.31 27.77 -11.74
N ALA A 184 4.09 28.71 -10.82
CA ALA A 184 3.09 28.63 -9.75
C ALA A 184 3.24 27.44 -8.76
N ARG A 185 4.39 26.75 -8.76
CA ARG A 185 4.68 25.60 -7.88
C ARG A 185 4.30 25.80 -6.40
N ALA A 186 4.64 26.96 -5.82
CA ALA A 186 4.33 27.24 -4.42
C ALA A 186 2.81 27.25 -4.15
N HIS A 187 2.01 27.75 -5.09
CA HIS A 187 0.56 27.77 -4.99
C HIS A 187 -0.03 26.35 -5.09
N ILE A 188 0.47 25.54 -6.03
CA ILE A 188 0.05 24.14 -6.18
C ILE A 188 0.39 23.33 -4.93
N LEU A 189 1.62 23.47 -4.41
CA LEU A 189 2.05 22.80 -3.18
C LEU A 189 1.18 23.22 -1.98
N LYS A 190 0.82 24.49 -1.87
CA LYS A 190 -0.09 24.98 -0.82
C LYS A 190 -1.47 24.32 -0.90
N ALA A 191 -2.07 24.29 -2.10
CA ALA A 191 -3.38 23.67 -2.32
C ALA A 191 -3.38 22.16 -2.04
N GLN A 192 -2.38 21.43 -2.52
CA GLN A 192 -2.27 19.99 -2.28
C GLN A 192 -2.01 19.66 -0.81
N SER A 193 -1.25 20.50 -0.12
CA SER A 193 -0.97 20.33 1.30
C SER A 193 -2.21 20.60 2.16
N ALA A 194 -3.02 21.61 1.81
CA ALA A 194 -4.32 21.84 2.43
C ALA A 194 -5.29 20.67 2.21
N LEU A 195 -5.35 20.13 0.97
CA LEU A 195 -6.12 18.94 0.65
C LEU A 195 -5.70 17.73 1.51
N LEU A 196 -4.39 17.49 1.63
CA LEU A 196 -3.86 16.42 2.46
C LEU A 196 -4.31 16.55 3.92
N LEU A 197 -4.25 17.76 4.48
CA LEU A 197 -4.69 18.03 5.85
C LEU A 197 -6.20 17.77 6.03
N GLY A 198 -7.03 18.18 5.07
CA GLY A 198 -8.46 17.86 5.06
C GLY A 198 -8.73 16.35 5.00
N LEU A 199 -7.97 15.59 4.19
CA LEU A 199 -8.07 14.13 4.14
C LEU A 199 -7.69 13.49 5.49
N VAL A 200 -6.65 14.00 6.16
CA VAL A 200 -6.25 13.55 7.50
C VAL A 200 -7.33 13.81 8.52
N ALA A 201 -7.89 15.03 8.54
CA ALA A 201 -8.98 15.38 9.45
C ALA A 201 -10.21 14.48 9.25
N ARG A 202 -10.60 14.19 8.00
CA ARG A 202 -11.69 13.24 7.69
C ARG A 202 -11.43 11.85 8.26
N ALA A 203 -10.21 11.35 8.10
CA ALA A 203 -9.84 10.03 8.63
C ALA A 203 -9.82 10.00 10.16
N LEU A 204 -9.40 11.10 10.81
CA LEU A 204 -9.43 11.22 12.28
C LEU A 204 -10.87 11.27 12.80
N ALA A 205 -11.74 12.05 12.16
CA ALA A 205 -13.16 12.13 12.51
C ALA A 205 -13.87 10.78 12.36
N ALA A 206 -13.58 10.03 11.29
CA ALA A 206 -14.13 8.69 11.07
C ALA A 206 -13.68 7.67 12.14
N ASN A 207 -12.45 7.78 12.65
CA ASN A 207 -11.95 6.91 13.72
C ASN A 207 -12.46 7.31 15.12
N ALA A 208 -12.92 8.55 15.30
CA ALA A 208 -13.49 9.05 16.56
C ALA A 208 -15.00 8.79 16.68
N ALA A 209 -15.68 8.44 15.59
CA ALA A 209 -17.11 8.11 15.62
C ALA A 209 -17.33 6.79 16.38
N PRO A 210 -18.26 6.73 17.35
CA PRO A 210 -18.60 5.47 18.02
C PRO A 210 -19.16 4.48 16.99
N ALA A 211 -18.74 3.22 17.09
CA ALA A 211 -19.27 2.11 16.32
C ALA A 211 -20.76 1.92 16.66
N GLY A 212 -21.64 2.63 15.95
CA GLY A 212 -23.08 2.49 16.13
C GLY A 212 -23.84 3.79 15.95
N LEU A 213 -23.91 4.30 14.72
CA LEU A 213 -25.08 4.99 14.21
C LEU A 213 -25.22 4.64 12.73
N THR A 214 -26.05 3.63 12.45
CA THR A 214 -26.67 3.44 11.15
C THR A 214 -27.47 4.71 10.84
N HIS A 215 -26.93 5.59 9.98
CA HIS A 215 -27.72 6.69 9.47
C HIS A 215 -28.71 6.12 8.45
N GLY A 216 -29.98 6.11 8.85
CA GLY A 216 -31.10 5.76 8.00
C GLY A 216 -31.11 6.63 6.77
N ALA A 217 -31.46 5.99 5.65
CA ALA A 217 -31.78 6.68 4.43
C ALA A 217 -32.93 7.66 4.68
N GLU A 218 -32.72 8.94 4.37
CA GLU A 218 -33.82 9.86 4.11
C GLU A 218 -33.60 10.46 2.73
N GLN A 219 -34.30 9.86 1.76
CA GLN A 219 -34.52 10.42 0.44
C GLN A 219 -35.29 11.73 0.60
N ILE A 220 -34.66 12.86 0.32
CA ILE A 220 -35.39 14.09 0.03
C ILE A 220 -35.55 14.14 -1.49
N ARG A 221 -36.74 13.71 -1.94
CA ARG A 221 -37.31 14.17 -3.21
C ARG A 221 -37.84 15.57 -2.98
N HIS A 222 -37.41 16.53 -3.80
CA HIS A 222 -38.28 17.51 -4.46
C HIS A 222 -37.57 18.01 -5.71
#